data_AF-A0A933E1Q0-F1
#
_entry.id   AF-A0A933E1Q0-F1
#
_cell.length_a   1.000
_cell.length_b   1.000
_cell.length_c   1.000
_cell.angle_alpha   90.00
_cell.angle_beta   90.00
_cell.angle_gamma   90.00
#
_symmetry.space_group_name_H-M   'P 1'
#
loop_
_entity.id
_entity.type
_entity.pdbx_description
1 polymer ?
#
loop_
_entity_poly.entity_id
_entity_poly.type
_entity_poly.pdbx_seq_one_letter_code
_entity_poly.pdbx_strand_id
1 'polypeptide(L)'
;MKFLNELLGFAVLTGPLWLILIVLAIAVWIAAKVTKRFERRSAKITVGALVFLLVFFVPFADEIAGRIYLSYLCATEAGVKVYKTVELPAKYWDERGRAKFLRANGDLDKTILGNRFGEPAVKKPYSYALGIDDYRQQVVDNTTNETLGEVVNFLHWGGSISRNLSPSSSAVDCKNLHGNKFWADFHSSLFDRSNSVK
;
A
#
# COMPACT_ATOMS: atom_id res chain seq x y z
N MET A 1 -37.35 -1.60 -13.18
CA MET A 1 -36.27 -1.62 -12.17
C MET A 1 -34.90 -1.92 -12.78
N LYS A 2 -34.74 -2.93 -13.65
CA LYS A 2 -33.45 -3.26 -14.31
C LYS A 2 -32.78 -2.06 -15.01
N PHE A 3 -33.54 -1.26 -15.76
CA PHE A 3 -33.04 -0.06 -16.44
C PHE A 3 -32.49 1.01 -15.49
N LEU A 4 -33.12 1.25 -14.34
CA LEU A 4 -32.61 2.21 -13.33
C LEU A 4 -31.27 1.74 -12.75
N ASN A 5 -31.10 0.44 -12.53
CA ASN A 5 -29.84 -0.12 -12.02
C ASN A 5 -28.71 -0.02 -13.07
N GLU A 6 -29.02 -0.22 -14.35
CA GLU A 6 -28.05 -0.06 -15.44
C GLU A 6 -27.62 1.41 -15.60
N LEU A 7 -28.56 2.35 -15.48
CA LEU A 7 -28.30 3.79 -15.59
C LEU A 7 -27.50 4.32 -14.38
N LEU A 8 -27.83 3.85 -13.17
CA LEU A 8 -27.04 4.13 -11.96
C LEU A 8 -25.63 3.52 -12.05
N GLY A 9 -25.49 2.30 -12.58
CA GLY A 9 -24.19 1.69 -12.82
C GLY A 9 -23.31 2.51 -13.75
N PHE A 10 -23.87 3.01 -14.86
CA PHE A 10 -23.17 3.90 -15.79
C PHE A 10 -22.78 5.24 -15.15
N ALA A 11 -23.67 5.85 -14.36
CA ALA A 11 -23.37 7.09 -13.65
C ALA A 11 -22.25 6.92 -12.61
N VAL A 12 -22.20 5.79 -11.89
CA VAL A 12 -21.13 5.48 -10.94
C VAL A 12 -19.80 5.26 -11.66
N LEU A 13 -19.80 4.54 -12.77
CA LEU A 13 -18.59 4.28 -13.57
C LEU A 13 -18.03 5.55 -14.23
N THR A 14 -18.90 6.46 -14.67
CA THR A 14 -18.49 7.71 -15.35
C THR A 14 -18.36 8.90 -14.40
N GLY A 15 -18.81 8.79 -13.15
CA GLY A 15 -18.80 9.86 -12.15
C GLY A 15 -17.44 10.55 -11.98
N PRO A 16 -16.32 9.83 -11.88
CA PRO A 16 -14.99 10.44 -11.79
C PRO A 16 -14.66 11.30 -13.02
N LEU A 17 -15.04 10.88 -14.22
CA LEU A 17 -14.82 11.64 -15.46
C LEU A 17 -15.58 12.97 -15.43
N TRP A 18 -16.85 12.94 -15.02
CA TRP A 18 -17.68 14.16 -14.90
C TRP A 18 -17.10 15.15 -13.90
N LEU A 19 -16.58 14.67 -12.77
CA LEU A 19 -15.95 15.53 -11.78
C LEU A 19 -14.68 16.20 -12.31
N ILE A 20 -13.85 15.48 -13.06
CA ILE A 20 -12.68 16.07 -13.73
C ILE A 20 -13.12 17.17 -14.71
N LEU A 21 -14.19 16.95 -15.48
CA LEU A 21 -14.72 17.96 -16.42
C LEU A 21 -15.27 19.20 -15.69
N ILE A 22 -15.96 19.01 -14.57
CA ILE A 22 -16.47 20.11 -13.74
C ILE A 22 -15.31 20.92 -13.15
N VAL A 23 -14.31 20.25 -12.55
CA VAL A 23 -13.11 20.90 -12.01
C VAL A 23 -12.36 21.66 -13.10
N LEU A 24 -12.21 21.07 -14.29
CA LEU A 24 -11.61 21.71 -15.45
C LEU A 24 -12.34 23.00 -15.84
N ALA A 25 -13.67 22.95 -15.95
CA ALA A 25 -14.49 24.12 -16.30
C ALA A 25 -14.38 25.23 -15.24
N ILE A 26 -14.42 24.88 -13.96
CA ILE A 26 -14.25 25.82 -12.84
C ILE A 26 -12.85 26.45 -12.88
N ALA A 27 -11.80 25.65 -13.09
CA ALA A 27 -10.43 26.13 -13.16
C ALA A 27 -10.24 27.14 -14.31
N VAL A 28 -10.78 26.86 -15.50
CA VAL A 28 -10.77 27.79 -16.64
C VAL A 28 -11.54 29.07 -16.32
N TRP A 29 -12.72 28.97 -15.71
CA TRP A 29 -13.52 30.13 -15.34
C TRP A 29 -12.82 31.03 -14.33
N ILE A 30 -12.21 30.47 -13.28
CA ILE A 30 -11.44 31.22 -12.29
C ILE A 30 -10.22 31.89 -12.95
N ALA A 31 -9.46 31.15 -13.76
CA ALA A 31 -8.30 31.70 -14.47
C ALA A 31 -8.70 32.87 -15.40
N ALA A 32 -9.78 32.73 -16.16
CA ALA A 32 -10.30 33.79 -17.02
C ALA A 32 -10.73 35.03 -16.20
N LYS A 33 -11.31 34.84 -15.02
CA LYS A 33 -11.73 35.94 -14.13
C LYS A 33 -10.53 36.67 -13.52
N VAL A 34 -9.49 35.95 -13.09
CA VAL A 34 -8.29 36.54 -12.50
C VAL A 34 -7.47 37.30 -13.55
N THR A 35 -7.32 36.74 -14.75
CA THR A 35 -6.50 37.35 -15.82
C THR A 35 -7.07 38.66 -16.37
N LYS A 36 -8.37 38.93 -16.21
CA LYS A 36 -8.98 40.22 -16.59
C LYS A 36 -8.36 41.43 -15.89
N ARG A 37 -7.65 41.25 -14.76
CA ARG A 37 -7.01 42.34 -14.01
C ARG A 37 -5.67 42.81 -14.58
N PHE A 38 -5.07 42.06 -15.50
CA PHE A 38 -3.78 42.41 -16.09
C PHE A 38 -4.00 43.05 -17.45
N GLU A 39 -3.23 44.05 -17.84
CA GLU A 39 -3.38 44.68 -19.18
C GLU A 39 -2.47 44.00 -20.22
N ARG A 40 -1.22 43.71 -19.83
CA ARG A 40 -0.21 43.09 -20.71
C ARG A 40 -0.58 41.67 -21.10
N ARG A 41 -0.59 41.37 -22.40
CA ARG A 41 -0.94 40.05 -22.96
C ARG A 41 -0.08 38.91 -22.40
N SER A 42 1.23 39.12 -22.26
CA SER A 42 2.13 38.12 -21.69
C SER A 42 1.80 37.81 -20.22
N ALA A 43 1.59 38.85 -19.41
CA ALA A 43 1.21 38.70 -18.00
C ALA A 43 -0.14 37.97 -17.84
N LYS A 44 -1.13 38.27 -18.70
CA LYS A 44 -2.42 37.55 -18.73
C LYS A 44 -2.21 36.05 -18.93
N ILE A 45 -1.40 35.66 -19.91
CA ILE A 45 -1.18 34.24 -20.23
C ILE A 45 -0.45 33.53 -19.08
N THR A 46 0.65 34.11 -18.59
CA THR A 46 1.45 33.50 -17.51
C THR A 46 0.66 33.35 -16.22
N VAL A 47 -0.03 34.41 -15.77
CA VAL A 47 -0.83 34.37 -14.55
C VAL A 47 -2.03 33.45 -14.72
N GLY A 48 -2.68 33.46 -15.89
CA GLY A 48 -3.80 32.57 -16.20
C GLY A 48 -3.42 31.11 -16.13
N ALA A 49 -2.30 30.74 -16.76
CA ALA A 49 -1.77 29.39 -16.73
C ALA A 49 -1.43 28.96 -15.29
N LEU A 50 -0.76 29.81 -14.52
CA LEU A 50 -0.41 29.51 -13.12
C LEU A 50 -1.65 29.28 -12.24
N VAL A 51 -2.64 30.17 -12.33
CA VAL A 51 -3.90 30.07 -11.58
C VAL A 51 -4.68 28.82 -11.98
N PHE A 52 -4.75 28.55 -13.29
CA PHE A 52 -5.40 27.35 -13.81
C PHE A 52 -4.76 26.09 -13.23
N LEU A 53 -3.42 25.96 -13.33
CA LEU A 53 -2.68 24.81 -12.81
C LEU A 53 -2.90 24.66 -11.31
N LEU A 54 -2.81 25.74 -10.54
CA LEU A 54 -3.02 25.71 -9.09
C LEU A 54 -4.43 25.20 -8.76
N VAL A 55 -5.47 25.81 -9.33
CA VAL A 55 -6.86 25.43 -9.04
C VAL A 55 -7.17 24.01 -9.50
N PHE A 56 -6.62 23.59 -10.65
CA PHE A 56 -6.86 22.27 -11.20
C PHE A 56 -6.14 21.16 -10.41
N PHE A 57 -4.91 21.39 -9.95
CA PHE A 57 -4.11 20.36 -9.27
C PHE A 57 -4.30 20.30 -7.76
N VAL A 58 -4.72 21.39 -7.10
CA VAL A 58 -4.96 21.41 -5.64
C VAL A 58 -5.87 20.26 -5.16
N PRO A 59 -7.00 19.94 -5.83
CA PRO A 59 -7.86 18.82 -5.44
C PRO A 59 -7.20 17.43 -5.53
N PHE A 60 -6.08 17.31 -6.27
CA PHE A 60 -5.32 16.07 -6.46
C PHE A 60 -3.97 16.08 -5.74
N ALA A 61 -3.68 17.14 -4.97
CA ALA A 61 -2.38 17.34 -4.35
C ALA A 61 -2.04 16.24 -3.34
N ASP A 62 -3.05 15.77 -2.59
CA ASP A 62 -2.94 14.68 -1.63
C ASP A 62 -2.64 13.32 -2.30
N GLU A 63 -3.29 13.01 -3.43
CA GLU A 63 -3.02 11.81 -4.22
C GLU A 63 -1.59 11.82 -4.79
N ILE A 64 -1.15 12.95 -5.35
CA ILE A 64 0.20 13.10 -5.93
C ILE A 64 1.25 13.00 -4.82
N ALA A 65 1.10 13.77 -3.75
CA ALA A 65 2.02 13.77 -2.62
C ALA A 65 2.04 12.40 -1.92
N GLY A 66 0.89 11.76 -1.76
CA GLY A 66 0.75 10.44 -1.17
C GLY A 66 1.49 9.36 -1.95
N ARG A 67 1.42 9.39 -3.29
CA ARG A 67 2.19 8.45 -4.14
C ARG A 67 3.70 8.66 -4.06
N ILE A 68 4.15 9.92 -4.12
CA ILE A 68 5.58 10.25 -4.01
C ILE A 68 6.09 9.78 -2.65
N TYR A 69 5.35 10.09 -1.58
CA TYR A 69 5.75 9.74 -0.23
C TYR A 69 5.68 8.24 0.04
N LEU A 70 4.68 7.52 -0.50
CA LEU A 70 4.66 6.06 -0.47
C LEU A 70 5.91 5.48 -1.14
N SER A 71 6.30 6.00 -2.31
CA SER A 71 7.51 5.53 -3.00
C SER A 71 8.77 5.73 -2.15
N TYR A 72 8.83 6.85 -1.41
CA TYR A 72 9.91 7.09 -0.45
C TYR A 72 9.88 6.04 0.67
N LEU A 73 8.74 5.84 1.33
CA LEU A 73 8.59 4.86 2.42
C LEU A 73 8.93 3.44 1.95
N CYS A 74 8.50 3.05 0.74
CA CYS A 74 8.84 1.76 0.16
C CYS A 74 10.35 1.59 -0.12
N ALA A 75 11.08 2.69 -0.34
CA ALA A 75 12.51 2.65 -0.60
C ALA A 75 13.37 2.71 0.67
N THR A 76 12.87 3.32 1.75
CA THR A 76 13.67 3.61 2.95
C THR A 76 13.23 2.84 4.19
N GLU A 77 11.94 2.59 4.38
CA GLU A 77 11.38 2.05 5.63
C GLU A 77 10.73 0.68 5.46
N ALA A 78 10.21 0.37 4.27
CA ALA A 78 9.61 -0.92 3.98
C ALA A 78 10.68 -2.01 3.84
N GLY A 79 10.34 -3.22 4.23
CA GLY A 79 11.27 -4.34 4.15
C GLY A 79 11.06 -5.38 5.24
N VAL A 80 12.05 -6.26 5.35
CA VAL A 80 12.08 -7.36 6.31
C VAL A 80 12.92 -6.96 7.51
N LYS A 81 12.41 -7.23 8.71
CA LYS A 81 13.16 -7.13 9.96
C LYS A 81 13.13 -8.49 10.64
N VAL A 82 14.30 -9.10 10.81
CA VAL A 82 14.47 -10.33 11.61
C VAL A 82 15.03 -9.93 12.96
N TYR A 83 14.25 -10.17 14.01
CA TYR A 83 14.62 -9.87 15.39
C TYR A 83 15.29 -11.07 16.05
N LYS A 84 14.82 -12.28 15.75
CA LYS A 84 15.27 -13.52 16.36
C LYS A 84 15.10 -14.70 15.42
N THR A 85 16.16 -15.50 15.32
CA THR A 85 16.14 -16.79 14.62
C THR A 85 15.95 -17.90 15.65
N VAL A 86 15.01 -18.81 15.40
CA VAL A 86 14.68 -19.91 16.30
C VAL A 86 15.29 -21.21 15.79
N GLU A 87 16.03 -21.90 16.65
CA GLU A 87 16.49 -23.24 16.32
C GLU A 87 15.34 -24.25 16.37
N LEU A 88 15.13 -24.96 15.26
CA LEU A 88 14.16 -26.03 15.13
C LEU A 88 14.85 -27.40 15.12
N PRO A 89 14.26 -28.42 15.81
CA PRO A 89 14.74 -29.80 15.75
C PRO A 89 14.77 -30.40 14.34
N ALA A 90 15.58 -31.44 14.14
CA ALA A 90 15.75 -32.13 12.84
C ALA A 90 14.44 -32.62 12.20
N LYS A 91 13.39 -32.89 12.97
CA LYS A 91 12.07 -33.31 12.43
C LYS A 91 11.43 -32.30 11.47
N TYR A 92 11.79 -31.03 11.60
CA TYR A 92 11.31 -29.93 10.75
C TYR A 92 12.06 -29.79 9.42
N TRP A 93 13.06 -30.63 9.20
CA TRP A 93 13.91 -30.63 8.03
C TRP A 93 13.82 -31.97 7.29
N ASP A 94 13.94 -31.95 5.97
CA ASP A 94 14.09 -33.17 5.18
C ASP A 94 15.53 -33.68 5.18
N GLU A 95 15.77 -34.84 4.59
CA GLU A 95 17.08 -35.48 4.52
C GLU A 95 18.12 -34.63 3.78
N ARG A 96 17.68 -33.70 2.93
CA ARG A 96 18.51 -32.76 2.17
C ARG A 96 18.69 -31.42 2.90
N GLY A 97 18.17 -31.30 4.12
CA GLY A 97 18.22 -30.06 4.92
C GLY A 97 17.25 -28.98 4.47
N ARG A 98 16.23 -29.30 3.67
CA ARG A 98 15.18 -28.34 3.27
C ARG A 98 14.09 -28.25 4.33
N ALA A 99 13.54 -27.06 4.52
CA ALA A 99 12.47 -26.80 5.47
C ALA A 99 11.20 -27.55 5.06
N LYS A 100 10.73 -28.48 5.90
CA LYS A 100 9.44 -29.16 5.70
C LYS A 100 8.26 -28.25 6.01
N PHE A 101 8.49 -27.25 6.87
CA PHE A 101 7.46 -26.32 7.34
C PHE A 101 7.13 -25.19 6.35
N LEU A 102 7.70 -25.20 5.14
CA LEU A 102 7.36 -24.25 4.08
C LEU A 102 6.54 -24.92 3.00
N ARG A 103 5.43 -24.30 2.64
CA ARG A 103 4.61 -24.70 1.50
C ARG A 103 5.20 -24.20 0.20
N ALA A 104 4.74 -24.74 -0.93
CA ALA A 104 5.18 -24.30 -2.26
C ALA A 104 4.87 -22.83 -2.57
N ASN A 105 3.91 -22.23 -1.86
CA ASN A 105 3.58 -20.81 -1.97
C ASN A 105 4.41 -19.91 -1.02
N GLY A 106 5.33 -20.47 -0.24
CA GLY A 106 6.17 -19.73 0.71
C GLY A 106 5.55 -19.56 2.10
N ASP A 107 4.29 -19.93 2.31
CA ASP A 107 3.63 -19.83 3.61
C ASP A 107 4.13 -20.89 4.60
N LEU A 108 4.01 -20.58 5.90
CA LEU A 108 4.27 -21.52 6.97
C LEU A 108 3.20 -22.63 7.01
N ASP A 109 3.65 -23.88 7.06
CA ASP A 109 2.77 -25.02 7.26
C ASP A 109 2.45 -25.24 8.74
N LYS A 110 1.33 -24.67 9.16
CA LYS A 110 0.80 -24.77 10.54
C LYS A 110 0.50 -26.20 10.97
N THR A 111 0.31 -27.14 10.03
CA THR A 111 0.13 -28.56 10.37
C THR A 111 1.40 -29.19 10.93
N ILE A 112 2.57 -28.70 10.50
CA ILE A 112 3.88 -29.20 10.93
C ILE A 112 4.36 -28.43 12.16
N LEU A 113 4.27 -27.10 12.11
CA LEU A 113 4.72 -26.22 13.20
C LEU A 113 3.78 -26.20 14.41
N GLY A 114 2.53 -26.66 14.24
CA GLY A 114 1.49 -26.55 15.25
C GLY A 114 1.10 -25.09 15.53
N ASN A 115 0.55 -24.85 16.71
CA ASN A 115 0.10 -23.51 17.13
C ASN A 115 1.22 -22.66 17.76
N ARG A 116 2.49 -23.09 17.69
CA ARG A 116 3.60 -22.36 18.30
C ARG A 116 3.86 -21.02 17.63
N PHE A 117 3.70 -20.93 16.31
CA PHE A 117 3.97 -19.69 15.57
C PHE A 117 2.69 -19.08 15.02
N GLY A 118 2.46 -17.80 15.32
CA GLY A 118 1.37 -16.98 14.81
C GLY A 118 1.84 -16.01 13.74
N GLU A 119 0.94 -15.64 12.83
CA GLU A 119 1.22 -14.68 11.77
C GLU A 119 0.24 -13.48 11.82
N PRO A 120 0.22 -12.69 12.91
CA PRO A 120 -0.72 -11.59 13.02
C PRO A 120 -0.39 -10.47 12.04
N ALA A 121 -1.44 -9.94 11.42
CA ALA A 121 -1.39 -8.71 10.64
C ALA A 121 -1.71 -7.52 11.55
N VAL A 122 -0.79 -6.56 11.65
CA VAL A 122 -0.97 -5.33 12.40
C VAL A 122 -1.12 -4.18 11.41
N LYS A 123 -2.27 -3.52 11.43
CA LYS A 123 -2.57 -2.37 10.58
C LYS A 123 -2.73 -1.12 11.44
N LYS A 124 -2.00 -0.06 11.13
CA LYS A 124 -2.06 1.23 11.84
C LYS A 124 -2.07 2.39 10.84
N PRO A 125 -2.84 3.46 11.07
CA PRO A 125 -2.72 4.67 10.25
C PRO A 125 -1.33 5.28 10.39
N TYR A 126 -0.66 5.54 9.27
CA TYR A 126 0.65 6.20 9.25
C TYR A 126 0.49 7.70 8.98
N SER A 127 -0.29 8.05 7.96
CA SER A 127 -0.65 9.43 7.64
C SER A 127 -2.09 9.51 7.14
N TYR A 128 -2.96 10.12 7.94
CA TYR A 128 -4.35 10.35 7.55
C TYR A 128 -4.47 11.30 6.36
N ALA A 129 -3.66 12.37 6.33
CA ALA A 129 -3.70 13.40 5.30
C ALA A 129 -3.33 12.86 3.91
N LEU A 130 -2.40 11.90 3.86
CA LEU A 130 -1.97 11.25 2.62
C LEU A 130 -2.67 9.92 2.38
N GLY A 131 -3.55 9.49 3.30
CA GLY A 131 -4.25 8.21 3.18
C GLY A 131 -3.33 6.98 3.18
N ILE A 132 -2.25 7.01 3.97
CA ILE A 132 -1.27 5.93 4.07
C ILE A 132 -1.42 5.19 5.41
N ASP A 133 -1.48 3.86 5.33
CA ASP A 133 -1.43 2.97 6.49
C ASP A 133 -0.09 2.21 6.53
N ASP A 134 0.42 1.99 7.75
CA ASP A 134 1.48 1.02 8.07
C ASP A 134 0.83 -0.36 8.23
N TYR A 135 1.27 -1.32 7.43
CA TYR A 135 0.82 -2.70 7.47
C TYR A 135 2.01 -3.62 7.76
N ARG A 136 1.95 -4.34 8.88
CA ARG A 136 3.00 -5.26 9.31
C ARG A 136 2.47 -6.67 9.36
N GLN A 137 3.13 -7.57 8.63
CA GLN A 137 2.94 -9.01 8.79
C GLN A 137 4.01 -9.52 9.73
N GLN A 138 3.63 -9.92 10.94
CA GLN A 138 4.57 -10.37 11.96
C GLN A 138 4.58 -11.89 12.04
N VAL A 139 5.70 -12.48 12.47
CA VAL A 139 5.78 -13.87 12.91
C VAL A 139 6.10 -13.86 14.40
N VAL A 140 5.22 -14.43 15.21
CA VAL A 140 5.32 -14.41 16.68
C VAL A 140 5.40 -15.83 17.21
N ASP A 141 6.30 -16.11 18.14
CA ASP A 141 6.26 -17.35 18.93
C ASP A 141 5.20 -17.19 20.02
N ASN A 142 4.03 -17.83 19.84
CA ASN A 142 2.90 -17.78 20.76
C ASN A 142 3.23 -18.34 22.16
N THR A 143 4.31 -19.10 22.31
CA THR A 143 4.73 -19.64 23.61
C THR A 143 5.44 -18.57 24.44
N THR A 144 6.30 -17.77 23.81
CA THR A 144 7.07 -16.70 24.49
C THR A 144 6.44 -15.33 24.30
N ASN A 145 5.48 -15.21 23.39
CA ASN A 145 4.89 -13.96 22.91
C ASN A 145 5.95 -12.99 22.32
N GLU A 146 7.05 -13.51 21.79
CA GLU A 146 8.11 -12.72 21.16
C GLU A 146 7.92 -12.66 19.64
N THR A 147 8.08 -11.47 19.06
CA THR A 147 8.12 -11.29 17.59
C THR A 147 9.47 -11.74 17.06
N LEU A 148 9.47 -12.76 16.20
CA LEU A 148 10.67 -13.30 15.56
C LEU A 148 11.13 -12.43 14.39
N GLY A 149 10.17 -11.91 13.63
CA GLY A 149 10.42 -10.97 12.55
C GLY A 149 9.13 -10.37 12.03
N GLU A 150 9.26 -9.35 11.20
CA GLU A 150 8.14 -8.71 10.54
C GLU A 150 8.49 -8.23 9.13
N VAL A 151 7.48 -8.25 8.27
CA VAL A 151 7.51 -7.57 6.97
C VAL A 151 6.73 -6.27 7.13
N VAL A 152 7.43 -5.15 6.98
CA VAL A 152 6.86 -3.80 7.02
C VAL A 152 6.49 -3.39 5.60
N ASN A 153 5.21 -3.12 5.37
CA ASN A 153 4.65 -2.63 4.11
C ASN A 153 3.82 -1.36 4.37
N PHE A 154 3.62 -0.56 3.33
CA PHE A 154 2.78 0.64 3.41
C PHE A 154 1.68 0.56 2.37
N LEU A 155 0.47 0.96 2.75
CA LEU A 155 -0.72 0.91 1.92
C LEU A 155 -1.22 2.34 1.67
N HIS A 156 -1.18 2.81 0.43
CA HIS A 156 -1.77 4.08 0.02
C HIS A 156 -3.15 3.84 -0.58
N TRP A 157 -4.17 4.39 0.08
CA TRP A 157 -5.58 4.24 -0.34
C TRP A 157 -6.05 5.31 -1.32
N GLY A 158 -5.13 6.14 -1.82
CA GLY A 158 -5.45 7.29 -2.63
C GLY A 158 -5.79 8.54 -1.82
N GLY A 159 -5.85 9.67 -2.53
CA GLY A 159 -6.32 10.94 -2.02
C GLY A 159 -7.83 10.98 -1.77
N SER A 160 -8.28 12.10 -1.26
CA SER A 160 -9.66 12.42 -0.92
C SER A 160 -10.64 12.15 -2.07
N ILE A 161 -10.29 12.53 -3.30
CA ILE A 161 -11.14 12.31 -4.48
C ILE A 161 -11.30 10.81 -4.76
N SER A 162 -10.21 10.06 -4.84
CA SER A 162 -10.24 8.64 -5.18
C SER A 162 -10.90 7.80 -4.08
N ARG A 163 -10.67 8.14 -2.80
CA ARG A 163 -11.31 7.48 -1.65
C ARG A 163 -12.83 7.65 -1.60
N ASN A 164 -13.33 8.84 -1.93
CA ASN A 164 -14.77 9.12 -1.83
C ASN A 164 -15.57 8.69 -3.07
N LEU A 165 -14.90 8.49 -4.20
CA LEU A 165 -15.57 8.22 -5.48
C LEU A 165 -15.36 6.80 -5.99
N SER A 166 -14.33 6.10 -5.54
CA SER A 166 -14.10 4.72 -5.98
C SER A 166 -15.08 3.78 -5.26
N PRO A 167 -15.92 3.01 -5.98
CA PRO A 167 -16.81 2.02 -5.38
C PRO A 167 -16.04 0.85 -4.75
N SER A 168 -14.77 0.68 -5.13
CA SER A 168 -13.84 -0.29 -4.56
C SER A 168 -12.52 0.42 -4.27
N SER A 169 -12.24 0.73 -3.00
CA SER A 169 -10.93 1.26 -2.63
C SER A 169 -9.90 0.13 -2.67
N SER A 170 -9.09 0.12 -3.73
CA SER A 170 -7.90 -0.74 -3.79
C SER A 170 -6.70 0.07 -3.33
N ALA A 171 -6.07 -0.36 -2.23
CA ALA A 171 -4.82 0.23 -1.81
C ALA A 171 -3.70 -0.15 -2.80
N VAL A 172 -2.77 0.78 -3.01
CA VAL A 172 -1.49 0.53 -3.68
C VAL A 172 -0.44 0.30 -2.61
N ASP A 173 0.41 -0.72 -2.79
CA ASP A 173 1.41 -1.11 -1.81
C ASP A 173 2.83 -1.19 -2.39
N CYS A 174 3.80 -1.59 -1.56
CA CYS A 174 5.19 -1.76 -1.98
C CYS A 174 5.36 -3.06 -2.79
N LYS A 175 5.58 -2.92 -4.11
CA LYS A 175 5.64 -4.03 -5.08
C LYS A 175 6.65 -5.16 -4.76
N ASN A 176 7.72 -4.86 -4.02
CA ASN A 176 8.82 -5.81 -3.80
C ASN A 176 8.59 -6.77 -2.62
N LEU A 177 7.47 -6.66 -1.91
CA LEU A 177 7.17 -7.46 -0.71
C LEU A 177 6.13 -8.57 -0.99
N HIS A 178 6.17 -9.10 -2.22
CA HIS A 178 5.19 -10.04 -2.73
C HIS A 178 5.84 -11.27 -3.36
N GLY A 179 5.04 -12.32 -3.48
CA GLY A 179 5.38 -13.53 -4.22
C GLY A 179 5.99 -14.63 -3.35
N ASN A 180 5.81 -15.86 -3.83
CA ASN A 180 6.11 -17.07 -3.06
C ASN A 180 7.57 -17.15 -2.62
N LYS A 181 8.49 -16.69 -3.47
CA LYS A 181 9.92 -16.68 -3.17
C LYS A 181 10.26 -15.73 -2.02
N PHE A 182 9.70 -14.51 -2.04
CA PHE A 182 9.92 -13.53 -0.98
C PHE A 182 9.49 -14.08 0.38
N TRP A 183 8.29 -14.66 0.47
CA TRP A 183 7.77 -15.25 1.71
C TRP A 183 8.57 -16.48 2.15
N ALA A 184 8.97 -17.35 1.21
CA ALA A 184 9.84 -18.47 1.53
C ALA A 184 11.19 -18.02 2.09
N ASP A 185 11.82 -17.02 1.49
CA ASP A 185 13.11 -16.47 1.94
C ASP A 185 12.97 -15.81 3.31
N PHE A 186 11.91 -15.01 3.53
CA PHE A 186 11.60 -14.39 4.82
C PHE A 186 11.41 -15.46 5.90
N HIS A 187 10.52 -16.42 5.70
CA HIS A 187 10.26 -17.46 6.68
C HIS A 187 11.48 -18.33 6.95
N SER A 188 12.27 -18.66 5.91
CA SER A 188 13.52 -19.41 6.10
C SER A 188 14.51 -18.67 7.00
N SER A 189 14.58 -17.34 6.91
CA SER A 189 15.49 -16.54 7.75
C SER A 189 15.15 -16.55 9.24
N LEU A 190 13.92 -16.95 9.60
CA LEU A 190 13.45 -17.01 10.98
C LEU A 190 13.80 -18.32 11.69
N PHE A 191 14.20 -19.36 10.96
CA PHE A 191 14.39 -20.69 11.53
C PHE A 191 15.70 -21.31 11.08
N ASP A 192 16.52 -21.70 12.06
CA ASP A 192 17.75 -22.45 11.83
C ASP A 192 17.61 -23.90 12.27
N ARG A 193 18.43 -24.76 11.70
CA ARG A 193 18.54 -26.14 12.14
C ARG A 193 19.35 -26.18 13.44
N SER A 194 18.76 -26.76 14.49
CA SER A 194 19.53 -26.99 15.71
C SER A 194 20.71 -27.93 15.43
N ASN A 195 21.92 -27.49 15.76
CA ASN A 195 23.16 -28.25 15.58
C ASN A 195 23.36 -29.31 16.68
N SER A 196 22.29 -29.82 17.28
CA SER A 196 22.36 -30.82 18.34
C SER A 196 22.81 -32.18 17.84
N VAL A 197 24.10 -32.27 17.52
CA VAL A 197 24.92 -33.47 17.68
C VAL A 197 25.57 -33.34 19.06
N LYS A 198 24.84 -33.74 20.11
CA LYS A 198 25.40 -34.06 21.42
C LYS A 198 24.71 -35.30 21.95
#